data_AF-A0A7K3BLQ6-F1
#
_entry.id   AF-A0A7K3BLQ6-F1
#
_cell.length_a   1.000
_cell.length_b   1.000
_cell.length_c   1.000
_cell.angle_alpha   90.00
_cell.angle_beta   90.00
_cell.angle_gamma   90.00
#
_symmetry.space_group_name_H-M   'P 1'
#
loop_
_entity.id
_entity.type
_entity.pdbx_description
1 polymer ?
#
loop_
_entity_poly.entity_id
_entity_poly.type
_entity_poly.pdbx_seq_one_letter_code
_entity_poly.pdbx_strand_id
1 'polypeptide(L)' 'MPRHARIEPKVKAATSAAYLASTGLLGVLAAVQDDARLLDPLPDSLTPFVLAIVPTLITFAAGWKARHTPRIGSAGR' A
#
# COMPACT_ATOMS: atom_id res chain seq x y z
N MET A 1 24.60 -24.65 -14.66
CA MET A 1 23.53 -24.44 -13.66
C MET A 1 23.49 -22.96 -13.28
N PRO A 2 22.39 -22.24 -13.52
CA PRO A 2 22.27 -20.85 -13.08
C PRO A 2 22.28 -20.82 -11.55
N ARG A 3 23.24 -20.08 -10.98
CA ARG A 3 23.36 -19.90 -9.53
C ARG A 3 22.20 -19.02 -9.10
N HIS A 4 21.20 -19.57 -8.40
CA HIS A 4 20.10 -18.78 -7.85
C HIS A 4 20.69 -17.63 -7.02
N ALA A 5 20.53 -16.39 -7.51
CA ALA A 5 20.94 -15.23 -6.76
C ALA A 5 20.16 -15.22 -5.44
N ARG A 6 20.85 -15.10 -4.31
CA ARG A 6 20.19 -15.00 -3.00
C ARG A 6 19.29 -13.76 -3.02
N ILE A 7 18.02 -13.93 -2.67
CA ILE A 7 17.09 -12.81 -2.54
C ILE A 7 17.59 -11.85 -1.46
N GLU A 8 17.75 -10.58 -1.82
CA GLU A 8 18.24 -9.53 -0.94
C GLU A 8 17.28 -9.32 0.25
N PRO A 9 17.78 -9.11 1.48
CA PRO A 9 16.94 -8.94 2.68
C PRO A 9 15.92 -7.81 2.56
N LYS A 10 16.29 -6.71 1.88
CA LYS A 10 15.38 -5.58 1.62
C LYS A 10 14.17 -5.98 0.76
N VAL A 11 14.36 -6.90 -0.19
CA VAL A 11 13.27 -7.40 -1.04
C VAL A 11 12.32 -8.22 -0.19
N LYS A 12 12.85 -9.11 0.67
CA LYS A 12 12.02 -9.89 1.60
C LYS A 12 11.22 -8.99 2.54
N ALA A 13 11.86 -7.97 3.11
CA ALA A 13 11.20 -7.02 4.00
C ALA A 13 10.13 -6.19 3.28
N ALA A 14 10.39 -5.75 2.05
CA ALA A 14 9.40 -5.03 1.24
C ALA A 14 8.21 -5.92 0.90
N THR A 15 8.46 -7.17 0.50
CA THR A 15 7.40 -8.14 0.19
C THR A 15 6.56 -8.48 1.41
N SER A 16 7.17 -8.74 2.56
CA SER A 16 6.41 -9.04 3.78
C SER A 16 5.60 -7.83 4.27
N ALA A 17 6.17 -6.63 4.20
CA ALA A 17 5.45 -5.40 4.52
C ALA A 17 4.26 -5.18 3.58
N ALA A 18 4.45 -5.36 2.26
CA ALA A 18 3.39 -5.23 1.28
C ALA A 18 2.26 -6.25 1.50
N TYR A 19 2.62 -7.50 1.82
CA TYR A 19 1.64 -8.54 2.14
C TYR A 19 0.81 -8.14 3.37
N LEU A 20 1.47 -7.81 4.48
CA LEU A 20 0.77 -7.42 5.73
C LEU A 20 -0.08 -6.17 5.56
N ALA A 21 0.42 -5.17 4.83
CA ALA A 21 -0.35 -3.95 4.53
C ALA A 21 -1.60 -4.27 3.70
N SER A 22 -1.47 -5.15 2.69
CA SER A 22 -2.59 -5.55 1.84
C SER A 22 -3.64 -6.35 2.63
N THR A 23 -3.21 -7.30 3.46
CA THR A 23 -4.10 -8.07 4.33
C THR A 23 -4.81 -7.16 5.33
N GLY A 24 -4.08 -6.22 5.96
CA GLY A 24 -4.69 -5.24 6.87
C GLY A 24 -5.72 -4.35 6.18
N LEU A 25 -5.42 -3.86 4.98
CA LEU A 25 -6.34 -3.05 4.19
C LEU A 25 -7.61 -3.82 3.82
N LEU A 26 -7.47 -5.09 3.42
CA LEU A 26 -8.62 -5.97 3.16
C LEU A 26 -9.46 -6.20 4.41
N GLY A 27 -8.84 -6.36 5.58
CA GLY A 27 -9.54 -6.49 6.85
C GLY A 27 -10.36 -5.24 7.19
N VAL A 28 -9.79 -4.04 6.97
CA VAL A 28 -10.52 -2.78 7.13
C VAL A 28 -11.70 -2.69 6.16
N LEU A 29 -11.47 -3.04 4.89
CA LEU A 29 -12.53 -3.00 3.89
C LEU A 29 -13.69 -3.96 4.24
N ALA A 30 -13.37 -5.17 4.70
CA ALA A 30 -14.37 -6.13 5.16
C ALA A 30 -15.17 -5.58 6.34
N ALA A 31 -14.51 -4.96 7.33
CA ALA A 31 -15.18 -4.35 8.47
C ALA A 31 -16.10 -3.18 8.07
N VAL A 32 -15.69 -2.35 7.10
CA VAL A 32 -16.52 -1.25 6.58
C VAL A 32 -17.72 -1.79 5.79
N GLN A 33 -17.55 -2.86 5.02
CA GLN A 33 -18.65 -3.48 4.27
C GLN A 33 -19.69 -4.16 5.17
N ASP A 34 -19.25 -4.73 6.30
CA ASP A 34 -20.14 -5.41 7.25
C ASP A 34 -21.00 -4.42 8.07
N ASP A 35 -20.56 -3.17 8.19
CA ASP A 35 -21.22 -2.13 8.98
C ASP A 35 -21.96 -1.12 8.08
N ALA A 36 -23.13 -1.54 7.58
CA ALA A 36 -23.96 -0.76 6.65
C ALA A 36 -24.28 0.67 7.14
N ARG A 37 -24.28 0.89 8.47
CA ARG A 37 -24.52 2.20 9.10
C ARG A 37 -23.41 3.23 8.84
N LEU A 38 -22.20 2.78 8.48
CA LEU A 38 -21.09 3.69 8.16
C LEU A 38 -21.29 4.37 6.80
N LEU A 39 -22.04 3.75 5.90
CA LEU A 39 -22.30 4.25 4.55
C LEU A 39 -23.75 4.74 4.36
N ASP A 40 -24.67 4.43 5.28
CA ASP A 40 -26.05 4.95 5.31
C ASP A 40 -26.20 6.45 4.99
N PRO A 41 -25.34 7.38 5.48
CA PRO A 41 -25.47 8.80 5.15
C PRO A 41 -24.91 9.18 3.77
N LEU A 42 -24.27 8.27 3.04
CA LEU A 42 -23.62 8.52 1.76
C LEU A 42 -24.48 7.98 0.59
N PRO A 43 -24.81 8.80 -0.42
CA PRO A 43 -25.54 8.28 -1.58
C PRO A 43 -24.68 7.29 -2.37
N ASP A 44 -25.30 6.22 -2.88
CA ASP A 44 -24.63 5.09 -3.55
C ASP A 44 -23.63 5.48 -4.65
N SER A 45 -23.88 6.61 -5.33
CA SER A 45 -23.01 7.14 -6.38
C SER A 45 -21.68 7.71 -5.86
N LEU A 46 -21.61 8.16 -4.61
CA LEU A 46 -20.40 8.72 -3.99
C LEU A 46 -19.56 7.67 -3.27
N THR A 47 -20.18 6.58 -2.81
CA THR A 47 -19.54 5.47 -2.11
C THR A 47 -18.25 4.95 -2.76
N PRO A 48 -18.19 4.65 -4.08
CA PRO A 48 -16.97 4.13 -4.68
C PRO A 48 -15.82 5.17 -4.70
N PHE A 49 -16.13 6.46 -4.80
CA PHE A 49 -15.11 7.51 -4.78
C PHE A 49 -14.51 7.69 -3.39
N VAL A 50 -15.34 7.67 -2.34
CA VAL A 50 -14.86 7.75 -0.95
C VAL A 50 -14.03 6.53 -0.60
N LEU A 51 -14.47 5.34 -1.00
CA LEU A 51 -13.71 4.10 -0.79
C LEU A 51 -12.38 4.09 -1.55
N ALA A 52 -12.29 4.72 -2.72
CA ALA A 52 -11.04 4.87 -3.47
C ALA A 52 -10.06 5.90 -2.86
N ILE A 53 -10.55 6.87 -2.09
CA ILE A 53 -9.71 7.88 -1.41
C ILE A 53 -8.85 7.24 -0.31
N VAL A 54 -9.37 6.25 0.42
CA VAL A 54 -8.64 5.60 1.51
C VAL A 54 -7.31 4.96 1.04
N PRO A 55 -7.29 4.03 0.07
CA PRO A 55 -6.05 3.42 -0.40
C PRO A 55 -5.12 4.43 -1.09
N THR A 56 -5.66 5.46 -1.76
CA THR A 56 -4.83 6.51 -2.39
C THR A 56 -4.13 7.38 -1.35
N LEU A 57 -4.82 7.81 -0.29
CA LEU A 57 -4.21 8.56 0.82
C LEU A 57 -3.16 7.73 1.56
N ILE A 58 -3.42 6.44 1.81
CA ILE A 58 -2.44 5.54 2.42
C ILE A 58 -1.19 5.42 1.54
N THR A 59 -1.37 5.21 0.24
CA THR A 59 -0.26 5.11 -0.72
C THR A 59 0.54 6.41 -0.79
N PHE A 60 -0.14 7.55 -0.80
CA PHE A 60 0.50 8.87 -0.77
C PHE A 60 1.31 9.08 0.51
N ALA A 61 0.72 8.83 1.68
CA ALA A 61 1.40 8.96 2.97
C ALA A 61 2.61 8.01 3.07
N ALA A 62 2.48 6.79 2.55
CA ALA A 62 3.58 5.83 2.46
C ALA A 62 4.72 6.37 1.57
N GLY A 63 4.39 6.93 0.41
CA GLY A 63 5.37 7.55 -0.50
C GLY A 63 6.04 8.81 0.06
N TRP A 64 5.29 9.62 0.81
CA TRP A 64 5.80 10.82 1.50
C TRP A 64 6.78 10.46 2.62
N LYS A 65 6.46 9.41 3.39
CA LYS A 65 7.31 8.92 4.48
C LYS A 65 8.49 8.07 4.00
N ALA A 66 8.41 7.50 2.79
CA ALA A 66 9.47 6.69 2.23
C ALA A 66 10.78 7.49 2.16
N ARG A 67 11.85 6.93 2.74
CA ARG A 67 13.19 7.52 2.64
C ARG A 67 13.69 7.36 1.21
N HIS A 68 13.62 8.43 0.44
CA HIS A 68 14.24 8.50 -0.89
C HIS A 68 15.75 8.69 -0.71
N THR A 69 16.54 7.69 -1.09
CA THR A 69 17.99 7.89 -1.24
C THR A 69 18.20 8.72 -2.52
N PRO A 70 18.79 9.93 -2.44
CA PRO A 70 19.12 10.67 -3.64
C PRO A 70 20.04 9.83 -4.51
N ARG A 71 19.91 9.92 -5.83
CA ARG A 71 20.70 9.12 -6.78
C ARG A 71 22.11 9.71 -6.92
N ILE A 72 22.89 9.74 -5.84
CA ILE A 72 24.28 10.23 -5.78
C ILE A 72 25.22 9.14 -6.28
N GLY A 73 25.08 8.71 -7.53
CA GLY A 73 25.88 7.59 -8.03
C GLY A 73 25.75 7.23 -9.50
N SER A 74 25.20 8.09 -10.36
CA SER A 74 25.13 7.82 -11.81
C SER A 74 25.78 8.91 -12.66
N ALA A 75 26.40 9.91 -12.04
CA ALA A 75 27.28 10.87 -12.70
C ALA A 75 28.69 10.66 -12.17
N GLY A 76 29.45 9.76 -12.80
CA GLY A 76 30.87 9.56 -12.51
C GLY A 76 31.29 8.12 -12.21
N ARG A 77 31.16 7.23 -13.19
CA ARG A 77 32.18 6.28 -13.70
C ARG A 77 31.54 5.23 -14.59
#